data_AF-A0A8S4NWK9-F1
#
_entry.id   AF-A0A8S4NWK9-F1
#
_cell.length_a   1.000
_cell.length_b   1.000
_cell.length_c   1.000
_cell.angle_alpha   90.00
_cell.angle_beta   90.00
_cell.angle_gamma   90.00
#
_symmetry.space_group_name_H-M   'P 1'
#
loop_
_entity.id
_entity.type
_entity.pdbx_description
1 polymer ?
#
loop_
_entity_poly.entity_id
_entity_poly.type
_entity_poly.pdbx_seq_one_letter_code
_entity_poly.pdbx_strand_id
1 'polypeptide(L)'
;FENFKSGDREFVYERATCFAKCGQDAIKKSCNCLWEESPSFDDNHTSYCINMNLSSKSLKNNTTCLQKAIRELKPFKFKHQCSHCKEKCSTYRYQNSISQSVWPDVSTHLGMYKQYIQNITTYKEFFTEYEELLTGKGKNLNMAEKYTKLRAYNGVKDSLIKLDVMLNSKDVLTYEQKKMWTLVSLLSSLGSTLIFGIGFTYFAFAEIFECIFYIIKSCFRREIRDVQRDNVDINLKNVGGRFASHRMTM
;
A
#
# COMPACT_ATOMS: atom_id res chain seq x y z
N PHE A 1 6.65 -3.02 -15.41
CA PHE A 1 7.67 -3.44 -14.44
C PHE A 1 8.36 -4.63 -15.06
N GLU A 2 9.53 -4.42 -15.65
CA GLU A 2 10.26 -5.48 -16.35
C GLU A 2 11.14 -6.22 -15.34
N ASN A 3 11.25 -7.54 -15.53
CA ASN A 3 12.21 -8.34 -14.79
C ASN A 3 13.63 -7.92 -15.19
N PHE A 4 14.57 -8.02 -14.27
CA PHE A 4 15.97 -7.74 -14.57
C PHE A 4 16.63 -9.02 -15.06
N LYS A 5 17.41 -8.95 -16.13
CA LYS A 5 18.29 -10.04 -16.56
C LYS A 5 19.74 -9.67 -16.24
N SER A 6 20.48 -10.63 -15.68
CA SER A 6 21.95 -10.61 -15.57
C SER A 6 22.43 -11.98 -16.03
N GLY A 7 22.97 -12.05 -17.24
CA GLY A 7 23.36 -13.27 -17.91
C GLY A 7 22.15 -14.19 -18.07
N ASP A 8 22.28 -15.43 -17.63
CA ASP A 8 21.24 -16.46 -17.69
C ASP A 8 20.20 -16.37 -16.54
N ARG A 9 20.37 -15.44 -15.59
CA ARG A 9 19.48 -15.31 -14.44
C ARG A 9 18.45 -14.21 -14.65
N GLU A 10 17.17 -14.58 -14.59
CA GLU A 10 16.05 -13.66 -14.56
C GLU A 10 15.65 -13.37 -13.10
N PHE A 11 15.79 -12.12 -12.68
CA PHE A 11 15.35 -11.65 -11.37
C PHE A 11 13.94 -11.12 -11.46
N VAL A 12 13.05 -11.73 -10.69
CA VAL A 12 11.69 -11.24 -10.46
C VAL A 12 11.77 -9.84 -9.87
N TYR A 13 11.13 -8.86 -10.50
CA TYR A 13 11.14 -7.48 -10.00
C TYR A 13 10.61 -7.44 -8.57
N GLU A 14 11.37 -6.98 -7.59
CA GLU A 14 10.84 -6.61 -6.29
C GLU A 14 11.34 -5.24 -5.92
N ARG A 15 10.59 -4.51 -5.10
CA ARG A 15 11.01 -3.16 -4.69
C ARG A 15 12.37 -3.20 -3.98
N ALA A 16 12.59 -4.20 -3.13
CA ALA A 16 13.87 -4.44 -2.46
C ALA A 16 15.00 -4.70 -3.48
N THR A 17 14.78 -5.58 -4.47
CA THR A 17 15.75 -5.86 -5.55
C THR A 17 16.06 -4.61 -6.38
N CYS A 18 15.05 -3.80 -6.69
CA CYS A 18 15.23 -2.52 -7.40
C CYS A 18 16.10 -1.55 -6.57
N PHE A 19 15.85 -1.44 -5.26
CA PHE A 19 16.68 -0.63 -4.37
C PHE A 19 18.11 -1.18 -4.27
N ALA A 20 18.29 -2.50 -4.15
CA ALA A 20 19.60 -3.13 -4.11
C ALA A 20 20.40 -2.84 -5.39
N LYS A 21 19.76 -2.96 -6.56
CA LYS A 21 20.35 -2.59 -7.85
C LYS A 21 20.68 -1.10 -7.92
N CYS A 22 19.76 -0.21 -7.55
CA CYS A 22 20.01 1.23 -7.55
C CYS A 22 21.16 1.64 -6.62
N GLY A 23 21.28 0.99 -5.45
CA GLY A 23 22.42 1.16 -4.55
C GLY A 23 23.73 0.65 -5.15
N GLN A 24 23.69 -0.52 -5.79
CA GLN A 24 24.84 -1.07 -6.51
C GLN A 24 25.30 -0.15 -7.64
N ASP A 25 24.38 0.39 -8.44
CA ASP A 25 24.67 1.31 -9.53
C ASP A 25 25.27 2.62 -9.01
N ALA A 26 24.80 3.12 -7.87
CA ALA A 26 25.36 4.29 -7.21
C ALA A 26 26.78 4.06 -6.70
N ILE A 27 27.05 2.90 -6.08
CA ILE A 27 28.38 2.52 -5.61
C ILE A 27 29.32 2.30 -6.80
N LYS A 28 28.88 1.57 -7.83
CA LYS A 28 29.63 1.34 -9.06
C LYS A 28 30.01 2.66 -9.72
N LYS A 29 29.08 3.63 -9.79
CA LYS A 29 29.34 4.96 -10.36
C LYS A 29 30.38 5.74 -9.56
N SER A 30 30.38 5.64 -8.24
CA SER A 30 31.28 6.41 -7.36
C SER A 30 32.65 5.76 -7.17
N CYS A 31 32.70 4.43 -7.11
CA CYS A 31 33.88 3.67 -6.68
C CYS A 31 34.38 2.65 -7.72
N ASN A 32 33.69 2.49 -8.86
CA ASN A 32 34.02 1.55 -9.93
C ASN A 32 34.23 0.09 -9.44
N CYS A 33 33.43 -0.30 -8.45
CA CYS A 33 33.49 -1.63 -7.84
C CYS A 33 32.10 -2.08 -7.39
N LEU A 34 31.93 -3.39 -7.18
CA LEU A 34 30.67 -4.00 -6.73
C LEU A 34 30.63 -4.16 -5.21
N TRP A 35 29.49 -3.86 -4.59
CA TRP A 35 29.27 -4.16 -3.17
C TRP A 35 28.89 -5.64 -3.00
N GLU A 36 29.55 -6.32 -2.06
CA GLU A 36 29.43 -7.76 -1.82
C GLU A 36 28.09 -8.17 -1.20
N GLU A 37 27.48 -7.29 -0.40
CA GLU A 37 26.18 -7.56 0.24
C GLU A 37 25.00 -7.42 -0.73
N SER A 38 25.22 -6.83 -1.91
CA SER A 38 24.18 -6.65 -2.93
C SER A 38 24.28 -7.76 -4.00
N PRO A 39 23.16 -8.26 -4.54
CA PRO A 39 23.22 -9.19 -5.65
C PRO A 39 24.02 -8.58 -6.82
N SER A 40 24.82 -9.40 -7.50
CA SER A 40 25.44 -8.96 -8.74
C SER A 40 24.38 -8.90 -9.84
N PHE A 41 24.18 -7.71 -10.40
CA PHE A 41 23.30 -7.44 -11.54
C PHE A 41 24.07 -7.08 -12.81
N ASP A 42 25.40 -7.22 -12.77
CA ASP A 42 26.30 -6.82 -13.82
C ASP A 42 27.01 -8.05 -14.37
N ASP A 43 26.95 -8.21 -15.69
CA ASP A 43 27.61 -9.31 -16.41
C ASP A 43 29.07 -8.95 -16.77
N ASN A 44 29.45 -7.69 -16.55
CA ASN A 44 30.81 -7.25 -16.73
C ASN A 44 31.68 -7.75 -15.57
N HIS A 45 32.93 -8.08 -15.86
CA HIS A 45 33.97 -8.52 -14.91
C HIS A 45 34.41 -7.44 -13.91
N THR A 46 33.47 -6.65 -13.39
CA THR A 46 33.71 -5.62 -12.37
C THR A 46 34.06 -6.30 -11.05
N SER A 47 35.22 -5.98 -10.48
CA SER A 47 35.66 -6.57 -9.22
C SER A 47 34.86 -6.04 -8.02
N TYR A 48 34.67 -6.88 -7.00
CA TYR A 48 34.14 -6.44 -5.71
C TYR A 48 35.05 -5.39 -5.05
N CYS A 49 34.43 -4.45 -4.31
CA CYS A 49 35.14 -3.39 -3.61
C CYS A 49 36.11 -3.92 -2.55
N ILE A 50 35.74 -5.05 -1.91
CA ILE A 50 36.59 -5.81 -1.00
C ILE A 50 37.08 -7.02 -1.78
N ASN A 51 38.29 -6.93 -2.30
CA ASN A 51 38.94 -8.04 -3.00
C ASN A 51 40.36 -8.18 -2.47
N MET A 52 40.65 -9.32 -1.84
CA MET A 52 41.93 -9.60 -1.19
C MET A 52 43.09 -9.77 -2.19
N ASN A 53 42.80 -9.93 -3.47
CA ASN A 53 43.80 -10.00 -4.54
C ASN A 53 44.31 -8.60 -4.97
N LEU A 54 43.72 -7.52 -4.46
CA LEU A 54 44.14 -6.15 -4.76
C LEU A 54 45.36 -5.75 -3.90
N SER A 55 46.15 -4.81 -4.43
CA SER A 55 47.21 -4.18 -3.63
C SER A 55 46.63 -3.51 -2.37
N SER A 56 47.39 -3.48 -1.26
CA SER A 56 46.94 -2.87 0.00
C SER A 56 46.49 -1.41 -0.16
N LYS A 57 47.13 -0.67 -1.08
CA LYS A 57 46.76 0.71 -1.41
C LYS A 57 45.41 0.77 -2.14
N SER A 58 45.20 -0.08 -3.14
CA SER A 58 43.92 -0.19 -3.87
C SER A 58 42.79 -0.63 -2.94
N LEU A 59 43.04 -1.61 -2.07
CA LEU A 59 42.05 -2.08 -1.09
C LEU A 59 41.65 -0.96 -0.12
N LYS A 60 42.62 -0.20 0.41
CA LYS A 60 42.34 0.95 1.28
C LYS A 60 41.54 2.04 0.56
N ASN A 61 41.85 2.31 -0.70
CA ASN A 61 41.12 3.31 -1.49
C ASN A 61 39.69 2.85 -1.80
N ASN A 62 39.49 1.60 -2.19
CA ASN A 62 38.16 1.06 -2.48
C ASN A 62 37.29 0.99 -1.22
N THR A 63 37.85 0.56 -0.08
CA THR A 63 37.12 0.50 1.20
C THR A 63 36.73 1.88 1.70
N THR A 64 37.63 2.87 1.62
CA THR A 64 37.30 4.26 1.99
C THR A 64 36.27 4.89 1.05
N CYS A 65 36.35 4.62 -0.26
CA CYS A 65 35.33 5.05 -1.22
C CYS A 65 33.98 4.40 -0.91
N LEU A 66 33.93 3.08 -0.70
CA LEU A 66 32.72 2.34 -0.38
C LEU A 66 32.06 2.90 0.90
N GLN A 67 32.84 3.10 1.96
CA GLN A 67 32.33 3.69 3.20
C GLN A 67 31.74 5.09 2.97
N LYS A 68 32.38 5.91 2.13
CA LYS A 68 31.87 7.24 1.77
C LYS A 68 30.57 7.12 0.96
N ALA A 69 30.54 6.25 -0.05
CA ALA A 69 29.35 6.03 -0.88
C ALA A 69 28.17 5.55 -0.03
N ILE A 70 28.36 4.56 0.86
CA ILE A 70 27.33 4.07 1.79
C ILE A 70 26.82 5.21 2.70
N ARG A 71 27.71 6.07 3.21
CA ARG A 71 27.31 7.24 4.02
C ARG A 71 26.55 8.29 3.22
N GLU A 72 26.77 8.40 1.92
CA GLU A 72 26.04 9.30 1.03
C GLU A 72 24.66 8.74 0.65
N LEU A 73 24.50 7.42 0.63
CA LEU A 73 23.24 6.69 0.44
C LEU A 73 22.30 6.77 1.67
N LYS A 74 22.40 7.83 2.48
CA LYS A 74 21.45 8.11 3.57
C LYS A 74 19.99 8.04 3.06
N PRO A 75 19.05 7.58 3.90
CA PRO A 75 17.70 7.22 3.48
C PRO A 75 16.96 8.31 2.71
N PHE A 76 17.20 9.58 3.01
CA PHE A 76 16.59 10.71 2.30
C PHE A 76 17.10 10.84 0.85
N LYS A 77 18.43 10.93 0.66
CA LYS A 77 19.05 11.06 -0.67
C LYS A 77 18.81 9.80 -1.52
N PHE A 78 18.90 8.63 -0.88
CA PHE A 78 18.65 7.35 -1.52
C PHE A 78 17.23 7.21 -2.05
N LYS A 79 16.22 7.66 -1.29
CA LYS A 79 14.82 7.64 -1.74
C LYS A 79 14.59 8.53 -2.98
N HIS A 80 15.26 9.67 -3.07
CA HIS A 80 15.18 10.54 -4.25
C HIS A 80 15.89 9.93 -5.47
N GLN A 81 17.12 9.43 -5.26
CA GLN A 81 17.92 8.81 -6.32
C GLN A 81 17.26 7.54 -6.89
N CYS A 82 16.61 6.75 -6.03
CA CYS A 82 15.92 5.51 -6.39
C CYS A 82 14.39 5.68 -6.46
N SER A 83 13.90 6.89 -6.78
CA SER A 83 12.47 7.22 -6.82
C SER A 83 11.66 6.44 -7.87
N HIS A 84 12.34 5.88 -8.88
CA HIS A 84 11.74 5.02 -9.90
C HIS A 84 11.38 3.61 -9.38
N CYS A 85 11.90 3.19 -8.20
CA CYS A 85 11.57 1.91 -7.57
C CYS A 85 10.21 1.97 -6.86
N LYS A 86 9.14 1.76 -7.64
CA LYS A 86 7.75 1.70 -7.16
C LYS A 86 7.41 0.32 -6.59
N GLU A 87 6.37 0.26 -5.76
CA GLU A 87 5.80 -1.03 -5.34
C GLU A 87 5.13 -1.73 -6.52
N LYS A 88 5.20 -3.06 -6.53
CA LYS A 88 4.39 -3.89 -7.44
C LYS A 88 2.91 -3.75 -7.07
N CYS A 89 2.04 -3.89 -8.06
CA CYS A 89 0.59 -3.92 -7.84
C CYS A 89 0.16 -5.11 -6.97
N SER A 90 0.86 -6.23 -7.06
CA SER A 90 0.64 -7.43 -6.25
C SER A 90 1.87 -7.67 -5.35
N THR A 91 1.65 -7.77 -4.05
CA THR A 91 2.70 -8.14 -3.09
C THR A 91 2.15 -9.15 -2.09
N TYR A 92 3.00 -10.06 -1.64
CA TYR A 92 2.70 -10.96 -0.53
C TYR A 92 3.37 -10.40 0.71
N ARG A 93 2.65 -10.37 1.84
CA ARG A 93 3.19 -9.94 3.13
C ARG A 93 2.88 -11.00 4.16
N TYR A 94 3.90 -11.41 4.90
CA TYR A 94 3.75 -12.32 6.04
C TYR A 94 3.54 -11.48 7.29
N GLN A 95 2.43 -11.69 7.98
CA GLN A 95 2.23 -11.15 9.31
C GLN A 95 2.91 -12.09 10.30
N ASN A 96 4.02 -11.64 10.86
CA ASN A 96 4.82 -12.45 11.75
C ASN A 96 4.51 -12.09 13.20
N SER A 97 4.23 -13.10 14.02
CA SER A 97 4.20 -12.98 15.48
C SER A 97 5.41 -13.72 16.05
N ILE A 98 6.24 -13.03 16.82
CA ILE A 98 7.43 -13.62 17.43
C ILE A 98 7.10 -13.97 18.88
N SER A 99 7.24 -15.24 19.23
CA SER A 99 7.22 -15.72 20.61
C SER A 99 8.56 -16.35 20.93
N GLN A 100 9.11 -16.03 22.10
CA GLN A 100 10.37 -16.59 22.57
C GLN A 100 10.17 -17.29 23.90
N SER A 101 10.88 -18.41 24.07
CA SER A 101 10.92 -19.17 25.32
C SER A 101 12.35 -19.61 25.60
N VAL A 102 12.67 -19.79 26.87
CA VAL A 102 13.98 -20.32 27.26
C VAL A 102 14.10 -21.76 26.77
N TRP A 103 15.12 -22.01 25.96
CA TRP A 103 15.47 -23.33 25.44
C TRP A 103 17.01 -23.39 25.27
N PRO A 104 17.65 -24.55 25.48
CA PRO A 104 17.10 -25.79 25.99
C PRO A 104 16.99 -25.78 27.53
N ASP A 105 16.13 -26.65 28.08
CA ASP A 105 16.09 -26.87 29.53
C ASP A 105 17.40 -27.51 30.01
N VAL A 106 17.84 -27.16 31.22
CA VAL A 106 19.14 -27.58 31.78
C VAL A 106 19.28 -29.10 31.79
N SER A 107 18.19 -29.84 32.01
CA SER A 107 18.16 -31.32 31.95
C SER A 107 18.59 -31.90 30.60
N THR A 108 18.37 -31.15 29.53
CA THR A 108 18.60 -31.60 28.16
C THR A 108 19.97 -31.16 27.63
N HIS A 109 20.70 -30.29 28.33
CA HIS A 109 21.96 -29.72 27.84
C HIS A 109 23.00 -30.79 27.49
N LEU A 110 23.19 -31.81 28.33
CA LEU A 110 24.14 -32.89 28.06
C LEU A 110 23.74 -33.72 26.83
N GLY A 111 22.44 -33.96 26.66
CA GLY A 111 21.92 -34.65 25.48
C GLY A 111 22.16 -33.85 24.20
N MET A 112 21.89 -32.54 24.24
CA MET A 112 22.13 -31.62 23.13
C MET A 112 23.61 -31.54 22.77
N TYR A 113 24.49 -31.42 23.77
CA TYR A 113 25.93 -31.43 23.54
C TYR A 113 26.39 -32.72 22.86
N LYS A 114 25.96 -33.88 23.38
CA LYS A 114 26.29 -35.19 22.81
C LYS A 114 25.81 -35.34 21.36
N GLN A 115 24.60 -34.86 21.07
CA GLN A 115 23.97 -35.04 19.77
C GLN A 115 24.52 -34.09 18.70
N TYR A 116 24.72 -32.81 19.04
CA TYR A 116 24.97 -31.75 18.06
C TYR A 116 26.40 -31.18 18.09
N ILE A 117 27.09 -31.25 19.23
CA ILE A 117 28.36 -30.52 19.44
C ILE A 117 29.56 -31.46 19.54
N GLN A 118 29.43 -32.62 20.19
CA GLN A 118 30.54 -33.51 20.55
C GLN A 118 31.44 -33.89 19.36
N ASN A 119 30.86 -34.09 18.18
CA ASN A 119 31.59 -34.52 16.99
C ASN A 119 32.22 -33.36 16.19
N ILE A 120 31.96 -32.11 16.57
CA ILE A 120 32.48 -30.94 15.87
C ILE A 120 33.77 -30.48 16.57
N THR A 121 34.90 -30.83 15.97
CA THR A 121 36.25 -30.55 16.53
C THR A 121 36.49 -29.06 16.77
N THR A 122 35.95 -28.18 15.91
CA THR A 122 36.10 -26.73 16.01
C THR A 122 35.51 -26.14 17.30
N TYR A 123 34.46 -26.76 17.84
CA TYR A 123 33.78 -26.25 19.02
C TYR A 123 34.25 -26.90 20.32
N LYS A 124 35.06 -27.94 20.24
CA LYS A 124 35.42 -28.77 21.39
C LYS A 124 36.05 -27.99 22.54
N GLU A 125 36.88 -26.99 22.23
CA GLU A 125 37.55 -26.13 23.21
C GLU A 125 36.59 -25.23 24.00
N PHE A 126 35.42 -24.92 23.44
CA PHE A 126 34.43 -24.05 24.08
C PHE A 126 33.44 -24.80 24.97
N PHE A 127 33.52 -26.14 25.06
CA PHE A 127 32.57 -26.98 25.79
C PHE A 127 33.27 -28.07 26.61
N THR A 128 34.48 -27.80 27.10
CA THR A 128 35.31 -28.75 27.86
C THR A 128 34.60 -29.21 29.14
N GLU A 129 33.82 -28.33 29.78
CA GLU A 129 33.04 -28.64 30.97
C GLU A 129 31.95 -29.70 30.71
N TYR A 130 31.33 -29.68 29.53
CA TYR A 130 30.38 -30.73 29.14
C TYR A 130 31.08 -32.06 28.84
N GLU A 131 32.29 -32.01 28.27
CA GLU A 131 33.11 -33.21 28.05
C GLU A 131 33.55 -33.83 29.38
N GLU A 132 33.98 -33.04 30.36
CA GLU A 132 34.33 -33.53 31.71
C GLU A 132 33.15 -34.17 32.43
N LEU A 133 31.93 -33.66 32.22
CA LEU A 133 30.70 -34.22 32.76
C LEU A 133 30.33 -35.57 32.11
N LEU A 134 30.75 -35.82 30.86
CA LEU A 134 30.49 -37.06 30.13
C LEU A 134 31.62 -38.10 30.26
N THR A 135 32.88 -37.67 30.27
CA THR A 135 34.07 -38.52 30.23
C THR A 135 35.06 -38.09 31.32
N GLY A 136 35.04 -38.77 32.47
CA GLY A 136 35.99 -38.51 33.57
C GLY A 136 35.33 -38.51 34.95
N LYS A 137 35.78 -37.61 35.84
CA LYS A 137 35.25 -37.44 37.21
C LYS A 137 33.75 -37.17 37.24
N GLY A 138 33.21 -36.56 36.18
CA GLY A 138 31.79 -36.28 36.03
C GLY A 138 30.92 -37.54 35.97
N LYS A 139 31.42 -38.65 35.42
CA LYS A 139 30.63 -39.89 35.24
C LYS A 139 30.06 -40.42 36.56
N ASN A 140 30.84 -40.32 37.63
CA ASN A 140 30.52 -40.82 38.97
C ASN A 140 29.73 -39.84 39.85
N LEU A 141 29.50 -38.60 39.39
CA LEU A 141 28.73 -37.61 40.15
C LEU A 141 27.25 -37.99 40.21
N ASN A 142 26.62 -37.67 41.34
CA ASN A 142 25.19 -37.81 41.51
C ASN A 142 24.46 -36.88 40.52
N MET A 143 23.25 -37.24 40.10
CA MET A 143 22.46 -36.44 39.15
C MET A 143 22.25 -35.01 39.66
N ALA A 144 21.97 -34.82 40.95
CA ALA A 144 21.80 -33.49 41.55
C ALA A 144 23.06 -32.61 41.43
N GLU A 145 24.25 -33.20 41.58
CA GLU A 145 25.53 -32.49 41.44
C GLU A 145 25.82 -32.13 39.97
N LYS A 146 25.52 -33.05 39.04
CA LYS A 146 25.59 -32.78 37.59
C LYS A 146 24.67 -31.63 37.21
N TYR A 147 23.42 -31.64 37.67
CA TYR A 147 22.46 -30.57 37.43
C TYR A 147 22.94 -29.22 37.97
N THR A 148 23.55 -29.20 39.15
CA THR A 148 24.07 -27.96 39.75
C THR A 148 25.22 -27.39 38.92
N LYS A 149 26.12 -28.25 38.45
CA LYS A 149 27.22 -27.85 37.55
C LYS A 149 26.72 -27.39 36.17
N LEU A 150 25.74 -28.08 35.59
CA LEU A 150 25.10 -27.70 34.33
C LEU A 150 24.35 -26.37 34.45
N ARG A 151 23.73 -26.09 35.60
CA ARG A 151 23.03 -24.82 35.82
C ARG A 151 24.00 -23.64 35.91
N ALA A 152 25.22 -23.87 36.41
CA ALA A 152 26.28 -22.87 36.44
C ALA A 152 26.86 -22.60 35.04
N TYR A 153 26.77 -23.56 34.12
CA TYR A 153 27.36 -23.50 32.80
C TYR A 153 26.30 -23.42 31.69
N ASN A 154 26.08 -22.22 31.15
CA ASN A 154 25.06 -21.96 30.13
C ASN A 154 25.58 -22.09 28.69
N GLY A 155 26.76 -22.67 28.44
CA GLY A 155 27.38 -22.68 27.12
C GLY A 155 26.47 -23.20 26.01
N VAL A 156 25.72 -24.28 26.25
CA VAL A 156 24.74 -24.83 25.27
C VAL A 156 23.57 -23.87 25.07
N LYS A 157 23.08 -23.25 26.13
CA LYS A 157 21.96 -22.29 26.08
C LYS A 157 22.33 -21.01 25.35
N ASP A 158 23.57 -20.55 25.51
CA ASP A 158 24.01 -19.27 24.93
C ASP A 158 24.49 -19.44 23.48
N SER A 159 24.86 -20.66 23.07
CA SER A 159 25.37 -20.95 21.73
C SER A 159 24.34 -21.52 20.77
N LEU A 160 23.26 -22.13 21.27
CA LEU A 160 22.24 -22.75 20.43
C LEU A 160 20.97 -21.89 20.37
N ILE A 161 20.44 -21.74 19.15
CA ILE A 161 19.13 -21.15 18.91
C ILE A 161 18.25 -22.16 18.17
N LYS A 162 17.02 -22.31 18.67
CA LYS A 162 15.98 -23.06 17.96
C LYS A 162 15.02 -22.06 17.33
N LEU A 163 14.88 -22.14 16.00
CA LEU A 163 13.93 -21.34 15.24
C LEU A 163 12.81 -22.25 14.72
N ASP A 164 11.65 -22.16 15.35
CA ASP A 164 10.44 -22.84 14.88
C ASP A 164 9.60 -21.85 14.05
N VAL A 165 9.43 -22.12 12.76
CA VAL A 165 8.57 -21.33 11.87
C VAL A 165 7.26 -22.08 11.67
N MET A 166 6.18 -21.53 12.22
CA MET A 166 4.85 -22.12 12.15
C MET A 166 3.86 -21.16 11.47
N LEU A 167 2.96 -21.72 10.66
CA LEU A 167 1.83 -20.98 10.09
C LEU A 167 0.64 -21.13 11.04
N ASN A 168 0.20 -20.02 11.63
CA ASN A 168 -0.92 -20.03 12.59
C ASN A 168 -2.26 -20.46 11.95
N SER A 169 -2.43 -20.22 10.64
CA SER A 169 -3.55 -20.71 9.85
C SER A 169 -3.11 -20.98 8.40
N LYS A 170 -3.89 -21.76 7.66
CA LYS A 170 -3.79 -21.94 6.20
C LYS A 170 -4.49 -20.83 5.42
N ASP A 171 -5.22 -19.95 6.11
CA ASP A 171 -5.98 -18.88 5.48
C ASP A 171 -5.06 -17.80 4.91
N VAL A 172 -5.34 -17.39 3.66
CA VAL A 172 -4.64 -16.30 3.00
C VAL A 172 -5.53 -15.06 3.00
N LEU A 173 -5.16 -14.06 3.79
CA LEU A 173 -5.84 -12.76 3.77
C LEU A 173 -5.47 -12.00 2.50
N THR A 174 -6.47 -11.74 1.66
CA THR A 174 -6.29 -11.01 0.40
C THR A 174 -6.82 -9.59 0.53
N TYR A 175 -5.95 -8.61 0.32
CA TYR A 175 -6.31 -7.19 0.28
C TYR A 175 -6.23 -6.69 -1.15
N GLU A 176 -7.38 -6.31 -1.71
CA GLU A 176 -7.47 -5.79 -3.08
C GLU A 176 -7.92 -4.33 -3.05
N GLN A 177 -7.12 -3.43 -3.65
CA GLN A 177 -7.50 -2.04 -3.83
C GLN A 177 -8.41 -1.91 -5.06
N LYS A 178 -9.72 -1.77 -4.83
CA LYS A 178 -10.70 -1.53 -5.89
C LYS A 178 -10.87 -0.03 -6.15
N LYS A 179 -11.03 0.34 -7.41
CA LYS A 179 -11.34 1.73 -7.78
C LYS A 179 -12.73 2.08 -7.24
N MET A 180 -12.80 3.05 -6.32
CA MET A 180 -14.07 3.51 -5.72
C MET A 180 -15.01 4.10 -6.78
N TRP A 181 -14.45 4.86 -7.73
CA TRP A 181 -15.20 5.46 -8.83
C TRP A 181 -14.74 4.85 -10.14
N THR A 182 -15.64 4.09 -10.78
CA THR A 182 -15.44 3.66 -12.16
C THR A 182 -16.09 4.67 -13.10
N LEU A 183 -15.63 4.72 -14.36
CA LEU A 183 -16.29 5.55 -15.38
C LEU A 183 -17.77 5.20 -15.53
N VAL A 184 -18.12 3.92 -15.36
CA VAL A 184 -19.50 3.44 -15.37
C VAL A 184 -20.28 4.05 -14.20
N SER A 185 -19.72 4.05 -12.99
CA SER A 185 -20.34 4.69 -11.82
C SER A 185 -20.52 6.19 -12.03
N LEU A 186 -19.54 6.87 -12.63
CA LEU A 186 -19.63 8.31 -12.93
C LEU A 186 -20.71 8.60 -13.97
N LEU A 187 -20.75 7.84 -15.07
CA LEU A 187 -21.77 8.00 -16.10
C LEU A 187 -23.17 7.66 -15.60
N SER A 188 -23.30 6.64 -14.74
CA SER A 188 -24.56 6.29 -14.10
C SER A 188 -25.04 7.42 -13.18
N SER A 189 -24.14 8.01 -12.40
CA SER A 189 -24.47 9.15 -11.54
C SER A 189 -24.88 10.37 -12.37
N LEU A 190 -24.10 10.72 -13.39
CA LEU A 190 -24.41 11.82 -14.30
C LEU A 190 -25.73 11.60 -15.02
N GLY A 191 -25.97 10.39 -15.54
CA GLY A 191 -27.21 10.03 -16.20
C GLY A 191 -28.41 10.19 -15.27
N SER A 192 -28.28 9.77 -14.01
CA SER A 192 -29.34 9.94 -13.01
C SER A 192 -29.63 11.42 -12.74
N THR A 193 -28.59 12.26 -12.61
CA THR A 193 -28.75 13.71 -12.42
C THR A 193 -29.35 14.38 -13.65
N LEU A 194 -28.96 13.97 -14.87
CA LEU A 194 -29.49 14.52 -16.11
C LEU A 194 -30.97 14.17 -16.31
N ILE A 195 -31.37 12.93 -16.04
CA ILE A 195 -32.78 12.52 -16.12
C ILE A 195 -33.64 13.35 -15.15
N PHE A 196 -33.15 13.57 -13.93
CA PHE A 196 -33.83 14.42 -12.96
C PHE A 196 -33.95 15.87 -13.45
N GLY A 197 -32.85 16.43 -13.99
CA GLY A 197 -32.84 17.77 -14.56
C GLY A 197 -33.83 17.92 -15.72
N ILE A 198 -33.81 16.98 -16.67
CA ILE A 198 -34.73 16.96 -17.82
C ILE A 198 -36.19 16.84 -17.34
N GLY A 199 -36.47 15.94 -16.38
CA GLY A 199 -37.79 15.78 -15.80
C GLY A 199 -38.33 17.09 -15.21
N PHE A 200 -37.52 17.80 -14.41
CA PHE A 200 -37.91 19.09 -13.84
C PHE A 200 -38.17 20.15 -14.92
N THR A 201 -37.28 20.25 -15.93
CA THR A 201 -37.47 21.20 -17.03
C THR A 201 -38.72 20.91 -17.86
N TYR A 202 -39.09 19.63 -18.04
CA TYR A 202 -40.29 19.24 -18.76
C TYR A 202 -41.56 19.69 -18.04
N PHE A 203 -41.65 19.50 -16.73
CA PHE A 203 -42.78 19.99 -15.93
C PHE A 203 -42.89 21.51 -15.97
N ALA A 204 -41.76 22.22 -15.79
CA ALA A 204 -41.74 23.68 -15.87
C ALA A 204 -42.17 24.19 -17.27
N PHE A 205 -41.74 23.51 -18.33
CA PHE A 205 -42.15 23.84 -19.69
C PHE A 205 -43.66 23.64 -19.86
N ALA A 206 -44.22 22.50 -19.44
CA ALA A 206 -45.66 22.26 -19.49
C ALA A 206 -46.47 23.35 -18.77
N GLU A 207 -46.02 23.77 -17.58
CA GLU A 207 -46.64 24.84 -16.81
C GLU A 207 -46.59 26.20 -17.53
N ILE A 208 -45.46 26.52 -18.16
CA ILE A 208 -45.33 27.73 -19.00
C ILE A 208 -46.31 27.68 -20.18
N PHE A 209 -46.46 26.53 -20.85
CA PHE A 209 -47.43 26.37 -21.93
C PHE A 209 -48.86 26.57 -21.47
N GLU A 210 -49.26 25.95 -20.35
CA GLU A 210 -50.59 26.13 -19.76
C GLU A 210 -50.87 27.60 -19.43
N CYS A 211 -49.88 28.29 -18.85
CA CYS A 211 -49.98 29.71 -18.54
C CYS A 211 -50.21 30.56 -19.81
N ILE A 212 -49.46 30.31 -20.88
CA ILE A 212 -49.64 30.99 -22.18
C ILE A 212 -51.03 30.74 -22.74
N PHE A 213 -51.50 29.48 -22.76
CA PHE A 213 -52.85 29.14 -23.21
C PHE A 213 -53.93 29.86 -22.38
N TYR A 214 -53.73 29.95 -21.07
CA TYR A 214 -54.67 30.64 -20.17
C TYR A 214 -54.71 32.15 -20.43
N ILE A 215 -53.56 32.78 -20.69
CA ILE A 215 -53.46 34.19 -21.04
C ILE A 215 -54.17 34.45 -22.38
N ILE A 216 -53.87 33.67 -23.43
CA ILE A 216 -54.51 33.81 -24.75
C ILE A 216 -56.03 33.67 -24.63
N LYS A 217 -56.51 32.62 -23.96
CA LYS A 217 -57.95 32.40 -23.73
C LYS A 217 -58.59 33.54 -22.95
N SER A 218 -57.87 34.13 -22.00
CA SER A 218 -58.33 35.27 -21.22
C SER A 218 -58.38 36.56 -22.04
N CYS A 219 -57.41 36.79 -22.94
CA CYS A 219 -57.42 37.91 -23.88
C CYS A 219 -58.62 37.81 -24.83
N PHE A 220 -58.83 36.67 -25.49
CA PHE A 220 -60.00 36.46 -26.37
C PHE A 220 -61.34 36.62 -25.63
N ARG A 221 -61.44 36.14 -24.38
CA ARG A 221 -62.66 36.33 -23.58
C ARG A 221 -62.90 37.77 -23.13
N ARG A 222 -61.87 38.61 -23.06
CA ARG A 222 -62.04 40.05 -22.79
C ARG A 222 -62.58 40.75 -24.02
N GLU A 223 -61.98 40.49 -25.18
CA GLU A 223 -62.41 41.07 -26.46
C GLU A 223 -63.88 40.77 -26.78
N ILE A 224 -64.33 39.51 -26.60
CA ILE A 224 -65.76 39.15 -26.77
C ILE A 224 -66.65 39.89 -25.75
N ARG A 225 -66.19 40.06 -24.50
CA ARG A 225 -66.96 40.79 -23.47
C ARG A 225 -67.07 42.28 -23.78
N ASP A 226 -66.01 42.89 -24.30
CA ASP A 226 -66.01 44.30 -24.68
C ASP A 226 -66.94 44.54 -25.87
N VAL A 227 -66.92 43.66 -26.88
CA VAL A 227 -67.88 43.69 -28.00
C VAL A 227 -69.33 43.54 -27.53
N GLN A 228 -69.59 42.71 -26.51
CA GLN A 228 -70.93 42.52 -25.96
C GLN A 228 -71.38 43.72 -25.13
N ARG A 229 -70.46 44.43 -24.45
CA ARG A 229 -70.75 45.66 -23.70
C ARG A 229 -71.04 46.83 -24.64
N ASP A 230 -70.27 47.00 -25.71
CA ASP A 230 -70.50 48.05 -26.72
C ASP A 230 -71.86 47.90 -27.41
N ASN A 231 -72.28 46.66 -27.69
CA ASN A 231 -73.62 46.38 -28.25
C ASN A 231 -74.77 46.67 -27.28
N VAL A 232 -74.55 46.57 -25.96
CA VAL A 232 -75.55 46.93 -24.95
C VAL A 232 -75.67 48.44 -24.80
N ASP A 233 -74.57 49.18 -24.86
CA ASP A 233 -74.58 50.65 -24.78
C ASP A 233 -75.20 51.31 -26.01
N ILE A 234 -75.05 50.73 -27.21
CA ILE A 234 -75.75 51.18 -28.43
C ILE A 234 -77.27 50.99 -28.30
N ASN A 235 -77.72 49.88 -27.71
CA ASN A 235 -79.15 49.65 -27.49
C ASN A 235 -79.76 50.58 -26.43
N LEU A 236 -79.02 50.90 -25.35
CA LEU A 236 -79.49 51.84 -24.33
C LEU A 236 -79.61 53.28 -24.86
N LYS A 237 -78.73 53.71 -25.77
CA LYS A 237 -78.89 55.02 -26.44
C LYS A 237 -80.10 55.08 -27.37
N ASN A 238 -80.48 53.97 -28.02
CA ASN A 238 -81.70 53.90 -28.83
C ASN A 238 -83.00 53.89 -28.00
N VAL A 239 -82.96 53.43 -26.74
CA VAL A 239 -84.10 53.47 -25.83
C VAL A 239 -84.19 54.81 -25.08
N GLY A 240 -83.06 55.43 -24.74
CA GLY A 240 -82.99 56.75 -24.08
C GLY A 240 -83.46 57.93 -24.94
N GLY A 241 -83.59 57.76 -26.26
CA GLY A 241 -84.13 58.77 -27.17
C GLY A 241 -85.67 58.92 -27.17
N ARG A 242 -86.42 58.10 -26.42
CA ARG A 242 -87.90 58.15 -26.38
C ARG A 242 -88.55 58.72 -25.12
N PHE A 243 -87.78 59.15 -24.12
CA PHE A 243 -88.32 59.74 -22.88
C PHE A 243 -87.79 61.16 -22.63
N ALA A 244 -88.05 62.05 -23.58
CA ALA A 244 -87.92 63.49 -23.38
C ALA A 244 -89.15 64.22 -23.92
N SER A 245 -90.33 63.97 -23.31
CA SER A 245 -91.47 64.90 -23.34
C SER A 245 -92.61 64.35 -22.48
N HIS A 246 -92.73 64.83 -21.25
CA HIS A 246 -93.99 65.19 -20.57
C HIS A 246 -93.66 65.52 -19.10
N ARG A 247 -93.79 66.80 -18.68
CA ARG A 247 -95.01 67.41 -18.07
C ARG A 247 -95.31 66.80 -16.69
N MET A 248 -95.71 67.50 -15.63
CA MET A 248 -96.14 68.88 -15.37
C MET A 248 -96.46 68.91 -13.85
N THR A 249 -96.34 70.07 -13.19
CA THR A 249 -97.15 70.53 -12.01
C THR A 249 -97.26 69.61 -10.79
N MET A 250 -96.89 70.07 -9.59
CA MET A 250 -97.46 71.22 -8.88
C MET A 250 -96.42 71.87 -7.97
#